data_AF-A0A1V5D5U2-F1
#
_entry.id   AF-A0A1V5D5U2-F1
#
_cell.length_a   1.000
_cell.length_b   1.000
_cell.length_c   1.000
_cell.angle_alpha   90.00
_cell.angle_beta   90.00
_cell.angle_gamma   90.00
#
_symmetry.space_group_name_H-M   'P 1'
#
loop_
_entity.id
_entity.type
_entity.pdbx_description
1 polymer ?
#
loop_
_entity_poly.entity_id
_entity_poly.type
_entity_poly.pdbx_seq_one_letter_code
_entity_poly.pdbx_strand_id
1 'polypeptide(L)'
;MRRYERGIDWRRKKSIMPGAPTMLKLAIVPKGFQLTWQLSPQDPGIVTGYEIVRSDVASGPFTRVATVDKGTSRYIDTMASPETIYYYKVRTVAGDIYSPYSNTVTGER
;
A
#
# COMPACT_ATOMS: atom_id res chain seq x y z
N MET A 1 29.90 -22.19 -38.25
CA MET A 1 29.93 -20.73 -38.00
C MET A 1 28.89 -20.39 -36.94
N ARG A 2 29.17 -19.35 -36.16
CA ARG A 2 28.58 -18.99 -34.85
C ARG A 2 27.06 -18.72 -34.87
N ARG A 3 26.46 -18.96 -33.68
CA ARG A 3 25.12 -18.56 -33.20
C ARG A 3 24.69 -17.18 -33.68
N TYR A 4 23.38 -16.96 -33.79
CA TYR A 4 22.73 -15.84 -33.12
C TYR A 4 21.37 -16.28 -32.58
N GLU A 5 21.28 -16.33 -31.26
CA GLU A 5 20.07 -16.60 -30.50
C GLU A 5 19.09 -15.45 -30.70
N ARG A 6 17.81 -15.78 -30.92
CA ARG A 6 16.72 -14.80 -30.92
C ARG A 6 16.64 -14.15 -29.54
N GLY A 7 17.20 -12.95 -29.42
CA GLY A 7 17.06 -12.11 -28.25
C GLY A 7 15.59 -11.71 -28.09
N ILE A 8 14.88 -12.37 -27.18
CA ILE A 8 13.65 -11.83 -26.62
C ILE A 8 14.09 -10.69 -25.71
N ASP A 9 13.93 -9.45 -26.17
CA ASP A 9 14.06 -8.28 -25.31
C ASP A 9 12.87 -8.24 -24.35
N TRP A 10 13.12 -8.57 -23.09
CA TRP A 10 12.13 -8.65 -22.01
C TRP A 10 11.80 -7.27 -21.40
N ARG A 11 12.31 -6.17 -21.99
CA ARG A 11 12.08 -4.81 -21.49
C ARG A 11 10.61 -4.38 -21.65
N ARG A 12 9.85 -4.64 -20.57
CA ARG A 12 8.54 -4.06 -20.21
C ARG A 12 7.32 -4.64 -20.93
N LYS A 13 6.97 -5.87 -20.61
CA LYS A 13 5.54 -6.24 -20.62
C LYS A 13 4.85 -5.35 -19.57
N LYS A 14 4.00 -4.41 -19.99
CA LYS A 14 3.22 -3.56 -19.08
C LYS A 14 2.34 -4.48 -18.23
N SER A 15 2.75 -4.74 -16.98
CA SER A 15 1.92 -5.49 -16.04
C SER A 15 0.64 -4.71 -15.78
N ILE A 16 -0.51 -5.36 -15.94
CA ILE A 16 -1.82 -4.80 -15.61
C ILE A 16 -2.18 -4.99 -14.13
N MET A 17 -1.40 -5.80 -13.39
CA MET A 17 -1.55 -5.99 -11.96
C MET A 17 -0.64 -5.01 -11.21
N PRO A 18 -1.18 -4.18 -10.29
CA PRO A 18 -0.37 -3.28 -9.49
C PRO A 18 0.40 -4.07 -8.43
N GLY A 19 1.67 -3.72 -8.22
CA GLY A 19 2.45 -4.17 -7.09
C GLY A 19 1.97 -3.51 -5.80
N ALA A 20 2.11 -4.22 -4.69
CA ALA A 20 1.79 -3.67 -3.37
C ALA A 20 2.72 -2.51 -3.00
N PRO A 21 2.24 -1.53 -2.20
CA PRO A 21 3.15 -0.63 -1.52
C PRO A 21 3.96 -1.42 -0.49
N THR A 22 5.18 -0.97 -0.23
CA THR A 22 6.11 -1.66 0.67
C THR A 22 6.58 -0.74 1.79
N MET A 23 7.32 -1.29 2.76
CA MET A 23 7.88 -0.54 3.89
C MET A 23 6.84 0.35 4.60
N LEU A 24 5.62 -0.17 4.80
CA LEU A 24 4.63 0.52 5.61
C LEU A 24 5.21 0.68 7.01
N LYS A 25 5.15 1.91 7.53
CA LYS A 25 5.56 2.32 8.87
C LYS A 25 4.43 3.07 9.54
N LEU A 26 4.40 3.00 10.86
CA LEU A 26 3.48 3.73 11.71
C LEU A 26 4.28 4.55 12.72
N ALA A 27 3.87 5.80 12.93
CA ALA A 27 4.36 6.65 13.99
C ALA A 27 3.17 7.24 14.78
N ILE A 28 3.26 7.24 16.10
CA ILE A 28 2.28 7.89 16.97
C ILE A 28 2.49 9.40 16.86
N VAL A 29 1.40 10.13 16.63
CA VAL A 29 1.38 11.60 16.56
C VAL A 29 0.27 12.13 17.47
N PRO A 30 0.31 13.41 17.90
CA PRO A 30 -0.64 13.92 18.91
C PRO A 30 -2.12 13.73 18.57
N LYS A 31 -2.45 13.68 17.27
CA LYS A 31 -3.82 13.50 16.79
C LYS A 31 -4.14 12.08 16.29
N GLY A 32 -3.21 11.12 16.33
CA GLY A 32 -3.47 9.75 15.88
C GLY A 32 -2.24 9.02 15.37
N PHE A 33 -2.38 8.29 14.27
CA PHE A 33 -1.28 7.54 13.67
C PHE A 33 -0.91 8.10 12.30
N GLN A 34 0.36 8.41 12.13
CA GLN A 34 0.92 8.70 10.83
C GLN A 34 1.42 7.40 10.19
N LEU A 35 0.83 7.08 9.03
CA LEU A 35 1.26 5.99 8.17
C LEU A 35 2.12 6.54 7.04
N THR A 36 3.25 5.90 6.78
CA THR A 36 4.10 6.18 5.61
C THR A 36 4.48 4.88 4.91
N TRP A 37 4.58 4.91 3.58
CA TRP A 37 4.92 3.73 2.78
C TRP A 37 5.76 4.10 1.55
N GLN A 38 6.42 3.12 0.97
CA GLN A 38 6.99 3.24 -0.37
C GLN A 38 5.91 2.94 -1.41
N LEU A 39 5.88 3.77 -2.45
CA LEU A 39 4.92 3.66 -3.54
C LEU A 39 5.08 2.34 -4.31
N SER A 40 4.01 1.93 -4.96
CA SER A 40 4.02 0.80 -5.89
C SER A 40 5.04 1.04 -7.02
N PRO A 41 5.78 0.02 -7.49
CA PRO A 41 6.67 0.14 -8.65
C PRO A 41 5.95 0.58 -9.94
N GLN A 42 4.62 0.51 -9.97
CA GLN A 42 3.78 0.91 -11.10
C GLN A 42 3.22 2.33 -10.98
N ASP A 43 3.51 3.08 -9.91
CA ASP A 43 3.14 4.49 -9.73
C ASP A 43 4.16 5.39 -10.48
N PRO A 44 3.75 6.35 -11.35
CA PRO A 44 2.39 6.85 -11.57
C PRO A 44 1.59 6.19 -12.71
N GLY A 45 2.11 5.10 -13.28
CA GLY A 45 1.57 4.39 -14.44
C GLY A 45 0.11 3.95 -14.31
N ILE A 46 -0.14 2.69 -13.95
CA ILE A 46 -1.52 2.15 -13.84
C ILE A 46 -2.21 2.50 -12.52
N VAL A 47 -1.46 3.03 -11.56
CA VAL A 47 -1.95 3.35 -10.22
C VAL A 47 -2.92 4.52 -10.28
N THR A 48 -4.05 4.37 -9.61
CA THR A 48 -5.06 5.43 -9.41
C THR A 48 -5.06 5.92 -7.96
N GLY A 49 -4.61 5.10 -7.00
CA GLY A 49 -4.51 5.51 -5.60
C GLY A 49 -3.99 4.43 -4.67
N TYR A 50 -4.12 4.68 -3.36
CA TYR A 50 -3.83 3.73 -2.30
C TYR A 50 -5.01 3.65 -1.33
N GLU A 51 -5.40 2.42 -0.98
CA GLU A 51 -6.41 2.16 0.03
C GLU A 51 -5.72 1.83 1.35
N ILE A 52 -6.13 2.54 2.41
CA ILE A 52 -5.67 2.32 3.77
C ILE A 52 -6.79 1.63 4.54
N VAL A 53 -6.46 0.51 5.18
CA VAL A 53 -7.39 -0.26 6.01
C VAL A 53 -6.87 -0.42 7.42
N ARG A 54 -7.81 -0.49 8.38
CA ARG A 54 -7.56 -0.61 9.82
C ARG A 54 -8.40 -1.72 10.44
N SER A 55 -7.86 -2.40 11.44
CA SER A 55 -8.61 -3.28 12.34
C SER A 55 -8.15 -3.07 13.78
N ASP A 56 -9.03 -3.32 14.74
CA ASP A 56 -8.73 -3.45 16.16
C ASP A 56 -8.40 -4.91 16.56
N VAL A 57 -8.48 -5.85 15.60
CA VAL A 57 -8.13 -7.26 15.78
C VAL A 57 -7.04 -7.64 14.79
N ALA A 58 -5.98 -8.32 15.25
CA ALA A 58 -4.82 -8.67 14.42
C ALA A 58 -5.19 -9.45 13.15
N SER A 59 -6.17 -10.36 13.26
CA SER A 59 -6.68 -11.17 12.16
C SER A 59 -7.72 -10.47 11.29
N GLY A 60 -8.18 -9.27 11.69
CA GLY A 60 -9.32 -8.60 11.09
C GLY A 60 -10.66 -8.96 11.76
N PRO A 61 -11.78 -8.45 11.20
CA PRO A 61 -11.91 -7.85 9.87
C PRO A 61 -11.25 -6.46 9.77
N PHE A 62 -10.70 -6.15 8.59
CA PHE A 62 -10.16 -4.83 8.28
C PHE A 62 -11.23 -3.98 7.60
N THR A 63 -11.33 -2.72 8.01
CA THR A 63 -12.24 -1.72 7.44
C THR A 63 -11.44 -0.62 6.74
N ARG A 64 -11.96 -0.09 5.63
CA ARG A 64 -11.32 1.01 4.93
C ARG A 64 -11.48 2.30 5.72
N VAL A 65 -10.35 2.95 6.03
CA VAL A 65 -10.34 4.26 6.70
C VAL A 65 -10.12 5.40 5.71
N ALA A 66 -9.41 5.14 4.60
CA ALA A 66 -9.20 6.14 3.55
C ALA A 66 -8.84 5.52 2.20
N THR A 67 -9.02 6.33 1.16
CA THR A 67 -8.35 6.17 -0.13
C THR A 67 -7.68 7.50 -0.45
N VAL A 68 -6.42 7.46 -0.87
CA VAL A 68 -5.64 8.62 -1.27
C VAL A 68 -5.20 8.51 -2.72
N ASP A 69 -4.92 9.63 -3.36
CA ASP A 69 -4.51 9.69 -4.76
C ASP A 69 -3.14 9.02 -4.99
N LYS A 70 -2.87 8.62 -6.23
CA LYS A 70 -1.54 8.13 -6.65
C LYS A 70 -0.44 9.15 -6.33
N GLY A 71 0.79 8.67 -6.17
CA GLY A 71 1.92 9.49 -5.72
C GLY A 71 1.89 9.84 -4.23
N THR A 72 0.78 9.59 -3.52
CA THR A 72 0.69 9.81 -2.08
C THR A 72 1.32 8.64 -1.33
N SER A 73 2.27 8.95 -0.44
CA SER A 73 3.03 7.99 0.36
C SER A 73 2.84 8.17 1.88
N ARG A 74 1.87 9.00 2.29
CA ARG A 74 1.62 9.35 3.68
C ARG A 74 0.13 9.59 3.94
N TYR A 75 -0.34 9.14 5.10
CA TYR A 75 -1.70 9.40 5.61
C TYR A 75 -1.66 9.57 7.13
N ILE A 76 -2.56 10.38 7.69
CA ILE A 76 -2.74 10.50 9.14
C ILE A 76 -4.16 10.03 9.48
N ASP A 77 -4.27 8.96 10.25
CA ASP A 77 -5.53 8.51 10.83
C ASP A 77 -5.78 9.26 12.14
N THR A 78 -6.69 10.24 12.10
CA THR A 78 -7.07 11.01 13.28
C THR A 78 -8.27 10.44 14.04
N MET A 79 -8.89 9.37 13.51
CA MET A 79 -10.12 8.77 14.02
C MET A 79 -9.86 7.51 14.85
N ALA A 80 -8.59 7.17 15.09
CA ALA A 80 -8.21 6.10 16.01
C ALA A 80 -8.46 6.55 17.46
N SER A 81 -9.25 5.78 18.21
CA SER A 81 -9.52 6.06 19.62
C SER A 81 -8.29 5.73 20.49
N PRO A 82 -8.07 6.46 21.60
CA PRO A 82 -7.06 6.09 22.61
C PRO A 82 -7.30 4.70 23.20
N GLU A 83 -6.28 4.13 23.82
CA GLU A 83 -6.31 2.86 24.57
C GLU A 83 -6.78 1.68 23.72
N THR A 84 -6.56 1.77 22.41
CA THR A 84 -6.92 0.73 21.44
C THR A 84 -5.71 0.37 20.59
N ILE A 85 -5.44 -0.93 20.47
CA ILE A 85 -4.42 -1.46 19.55
C ILE A 85 -5.04 -1.51 18.16
N TYR A 86 -4.38 -0.88 17.19
CA TYR A 86 -4.80 -0.90 15.80
C TYR A 86 -3.74 -1.52 14.89
N TYR A 87 -4.24 -2.25 13.91
CA TYR A 87 -3.47 -2.89 12.85
C TYR A 87 -3.79 -2.20 11.53
N TYR A 88 -2.76 -1.84 10.77
CA TYR A 88 -2.91 -1.17 9.48
C TYR A 88 -2.24 -1.94 8.36
N LYS A 89 -2.87 -1.85 7.20
CA LYS A 89 -2.35 -2.33 5.92
C LYS A 89 -2.68 -1.29 4.84
N VAL A 90 -1.87 -1.23 3.81
CA VAL A 90 -2.12 -0.39 2.63
C VAL A 90 -2.04 -1.26 1.39
N ARG A 91 -2.91 -1.02 0.41
CA ARG A 91 -2.81 -1.65 -0.93
C ARG A 91 -2.95 -0.61 -2.03
N THR A 92 -2.34 -0.90 -3.17
CA THR A 92 -2.43 -0.09 -4.37
C THR A 92 -3.78 -0.32 -5.05
N VAL A 93 -4.36 0.75 -5.58
CA VAL A 93 -5.58 0.75 -6.39
C VAL A 93 -5.21 1.13 -7.82
N ALA A 94 -5.73 0.38 -8.80
CA ALA A 94 -5.60 0.63 -10.23
C ALA A 94 -6.97 0.41 -10.90
N GLY A 95 -7.85 1.40 -10.82
CA GLY A 95 -9.27 1.24 -11.15
C GLY A 95 -9.92 0.24 -10.18
N ASP A 96 -10.58 -0.79 -10.71
CA ASP A 96 -11.20 -1.86 -9.90
C ASP A 96 -10.22 -2.98 -9.50
N ILE A 97 -8.95 -2.86 -9.88
CA ILE A 97 -7.91 -3.83 -9.58
C ILE A 97 -7.12 -3.36 -8.35
N TYR A 98 -6.92 -4.28 -7.41
CA TYR A 98 -6.15 -4.05 -6.20
C TYR A 98 -4.91 -4.92 -6.16
N SER A 99 -3.83 -4.40 -5.58
CA SER A 99 -2.69 -5.24 -5.22
C SER A 99 -3.00 -6.09 -3.98
N PRO A 100 -2.14 -7.07 -3.64
CA PRO A 100 -2.02 -7.53 -2.27
C PRO A 100 -1.76 -6.36 -1.31
N TYR A 101 -2.02 -6.58 -0.02
CA TYR A 101 -1.66 -5.63 1.02
C TYR A 101 -0.13 -5.58 1.24
N SER A 102 0.34 -4.45 1.76
CA SER A 102 1.68 -4.26 2.33
C SER A 102 1.94 -5.19 3.53
N ASN A 103 3.12 -5.05 4.13
CA ASN A 103 3.32 -5.52 5.51
C ASN A 103 2.29 -4.89 6.46
N THR A 104 1.95 -5.61 7.53
CA THR A 104 1.09 -5.08 8.59
C THR A 104 1.94 -4.27 9.56
N VAL A 105 1.41 -3.16 10.04
CA VAL A 105 1.98 -2.40 11.18
C VAL A 105 0.96 -2.31 12.29
N THR A 106 1.44 -2.19 13.52
CA THR A 106 0.60 -2.11 14.72
C THR A 106 1.02 -0.93 15.58
N GLY A 107 0.06 -0.35 16.29
CA GLY A 107 0.31 0.69 17.29
C GLY A 107 -0.85 0.76 18.28
N GLU A 108 -0.52 0.98 19.55
CA GLU A 108 -1.48 1.34 20.59
C GLU A 108 -1.51 2.87 20.69
N ARG A 109 -2.71 3.44 20.81
CA ARG A 109 -2.88 4.89 20.91
C ARG A 109 -2.92 5.36 22.35
#